data_AF-A0A920QWG7-F1
#
_entry.id   AF-A0A920QWG7-F1
#
_cell.length_a   1.000
_cell.length_b   1.000
_cell.length_c   1.000
_cell.angle_alpha   90.00
_cell.angle_beta   90.00
_cell.angle_gamma   90.00
#
_symmetry.space_group_name_H-M   'P 1'
#
loop_
_entity.id
_entity.type
_entity.pdbx_description
1 polymer ?
#
loop_
_entity_poly.entity_id
_entity_poly.type
_entity_poly.pdbx_seq_one_letter_code
_entity_poly.pdbx_strand_id
1 'polypeptide(L)'
;MEGMVGSLNVSVAAALILYEAQRQRREAGLYDVCRLPREEFEATLFEWAYPEVAKRCRKRGIGYPLLKDDGSLSENPLQVD
;
A
#
# COMPACT_ATOMS: atom_id res chain seq x y z
N MET A 1 -30.73 5.94 -13.77
CA MET A 1 -30.89 7.14 -12.91
C MET A 1 -32.35 7.46 -12.98
N GLU A 2 -33.06 7.35 -11.87
CA GLU A 2 -34.53 7.37 -11.88
C GLU A 2 -35.12 8.75 -11.54
N GLY A 3 -34.28 9.80 -11.47
CA GLY A 3 -34.68 11.16 -11.11
C GLY A 3 -34.33 12.19 -12.19
N MET A 4 -34.59 13.47 -11.89
CA MET A 4 -34.38 14.59 -12.82
C MET A 4 -32.90 14.94 -13.07
N VAL A 5 -31.97 14.33 -12.34
CA VAL A 5 -30.53 14.64 -12.43
C VAL A 5 -29.87 13.73 -13.45
N GLY A 6 -29.05 14.31 -14.35
CA GLY A 6 -28.37 13.57 -15.43
C GLY A 6 -27.00 12.99 -15.06
N SER A 7 -26.41 13.38 -13.91
CA SER A 7 -25.11 12.88 -13.44
C SER A 7 -24.98 12.95 -11.91
N LEU A 8 -24.08 12.13 -11.36
CA LEU A 8 -23.66 12.22 -9.96
C LEU A 8 -22.39 13.08 -9.87
N ASN A 9 -22.13 13.62 -8.69
CA ASN A 9 -20.81 14.14 -8.38
C ASN A 9 -19.76 13.03 -8.57
N VAL A 10 -18.63 13.36 -9.20
CA VAL A 10 -17.61 12.37 -9.58
C VAL A 10 -17.06 11.59 -8.38
N SER A 11 -16.87 12.23 -7.22
CA SER A 11 -16.38 11.53 -6.03
C SER A 11 -17.44 10.60 -5.45
N VAL A 12 -18.72 10.97 -5.53
CA VAL A 12 -19.84 10.13 -5.11
C VAL A 12 -19.97 8.91 -6.02
N ALA A 13 -19.90 9.10 -7.34
CA ALA A 13 -19.92 8.01 -8.30
C ALA A 13 -18.74 7.04 -8.06
N ALA A 14 -17.53 7.57 -7.88
CA ALA A 14 -16.34 6.77 -7.59
C ALA A 14 -16.48 5.99 -6.27
N ALA A 15 -16.95 6.65 -5.21
CA ALA A 15 -17.19 6.00 -3.92
C ALA A 15 -18.18 4.85 -4.05
N LEU A 16 -19.35 5.06 -4.68
CA LEU A 16 -20.36 4.01 -4.85
C LEU A 16 -19.81 2.79 -5.58
N ILE A 17 -19.07 3.01 -6.69
CA ILE A 17 -18.46 1.93 -7.48
C ILE A 17 -17.41 1.18 -6.65
N LEU A 18 -16.53 1.90 -5.95
CA LEU A 18 -15.45 1.30 -5.16
C LEU A 18 -15.98 0.55 -3.93
N TYR A 19 -17.03 1.03 -3.26
CA TYR A 19 -17.65 0.33 -2.13
C TYR A 19 -18.35 -0.95 -2.56
N GLU A 20 -19.03 -0.98 -3.70
CA GLU A 20 -19.63 -2.22 -4.19
C GLU A 20 -18.55 -3.23 -4.62
N ALA A 21 -17.49 -2.77 -5.27
CA ALA A 21 -16.34 -3.63 -5.56
C ALA A 21 -15.69 -4.17 -4.27
N GLN A 22 -15.54 -3.34 -3.23
CA GLN A 22 -15.05 -3.77 -1.93
C GLN A 22 -15.95 -4.84 -1.31
N ARG A 23 -17.28 -4.64 -1.33
CA ARG A 23 -18.26 -5.61 -0.82
C ARG A 23 -18.10 -6.98 -1.49
N GLN A 24 -18.10 -7.00 -2.83
CA GLN A 24 -17.92 -8.23 -3.61
C GLN A 24 -16.59 -8.92 -3.31
N ARG A 25 -15.49 -8.15 -3.21
CA ARG A 25 -14.16 -8.69 -2.88
C ARG A 25 -14.10 -9.26 -1.47
N ARG A 26 -14.80 -8.66 -0.51
CA ARG A 26 -14.90 -9.16 0.87
C ARG A 26 -15.72 -10.45 0.92
N GLU A 27 -16.85 -10.52 0.23
CA GLU A 27 -17.67 -11.73 0.15
C GLU A 27 -16.92 -12.90 -0.53
N ALA A 28 -16.03 -12.59 -1.47
CA ALA A 28 -15.14 -13.56 -2.10
C ALA A 28 -13.86 -13.88 -1.31
N GLY A 29 -13.70 -13.35 -0.08
CA GLY A 29 -12.54 -13.59 0.78
C GLY A 29 -11.21 -12.99 0.28
N LEU A 30 -11.26 -12.06 -0.68
CA LEU A 30 -10.04 -11.49 -1.30
C LEU A 30 -9.26 -10.55 -0.38
N TYR A 31 -9.77 -10.25 0.81
CA TYR A 31 -9.09 -9.49 1.87
C TYR A 31 -8.57 -10.38 3.01
N ASP A 32 -8.88 -11.67 3.02
CA ASP A 32 -8.53 -12.57 4.13
C ASP A 32 -7.04 -12.89 4.15
N VAL A 33 -6.38 -12.82 2.99
CA VAL A 33 -4.95 -13.04 2.82
C VAL A 33 -4.32 -11.93 2.00
N CYS A 34 -3.04 -11.62 2.26
CA CYS A 34 -2.28 -10.70 1.41
C CYS A 34 -2.16 -11.29 -0.01
N ARG A 35 -2.49 -10.47 -1.01
CA ARG A 35 -2.45 -10.84 -2.42
C ARG A 35 -1.31 -10.19 -3.20
N LEU A 36 -0.46 -9.43 -2.52
CA LEU A 36 0.74 -8.86 -3.11
C LEU A 36 1.87 -9.90 -3.09
N PRO A 37 2.73 -9.95 -4.12
CA PRO A 37 4.01 -10.64 -4.03
C PRO A 37 4.77 -10.18 -2.78
N ARG A 38 5.46 -11.11 -2.11
CA ARG A 38 6.13 -10.81 -0.84
C ARG A 38 7.14 -9.66 -0.95
N GLU A 39 7.92 -9.64 -2.03
CA GLU A 39 8.90 -8.60 -2.31
C GLU A 39 8.25 -7.21 -2.47
N GLU A 40 7.13 -7.12 -3.21
CA GLU A 40 6.38 -5.87 -3.38
C GLU A 40 5.80 -5.39 -2.05
N PHE A 41 5.24 -6.32 -1.25
CA PHE A 41 4.72 -6.02 0.07
C PHE A 41 5.81 -5.50 1.01
N GLU A 42 6.95 -6.18 1.10
CA GLU A 42 8.07 -5.78 1.97
C GLU A 42 8.67 -4.44 1.55
N ALA A 43 8.89 -4.24 0.25
CA ALA A 43 9.39 -2.97 -0.27
C ALA A 43 8.42 -1.82 0.02
N THR A 44 7.13 -1.99 -0.26
CA THR A 44 6.10 -0.97 0.01
C THR A 44 6.00 -0.67 1.51
N LEU A 45 6.00 -1.71 2.35
CA LEU A 45 5.95 -1.56 3.81
C LEU A 45 7.17 -0.76 4.31
N PHE A 46 8.36 -1.08 3.83
CA PHE A 46 9.58 -0.34 4.18
C PHE A 46 9.51 1.12 3.76
N GLU A 47 9.07 1.40 2.53
CA GLU A 47 8.96 2.76 2.01
C GLU A 47 7.95 3.62 2.76
N TRP A 48 6.86 3.01 3.24
CA TRP A 48 5.83 3.72 4.01
C TRP A 48 6.23 3.91 5.47
N ALA A 49 6.88 2.92 6.08
CA ALA A 49 7.33 3.00 7.47
C ALA A 49 8.54 3.93 7.64
N TYR A 50 9.48 3.92 6.68
CA TYR A 50 10.74 4.67 6.73
C TYR A 50 11.02 5.49 5.45
N PRO A 51 10.16 6.45 5.08
CA PRO A 51 10.23 7.15 3.79
C PRO A 51 11.58 7.87 3.56
N GLU A 52 12.15 8.47 4.61
CA GLU A 52 13.44 9.16 4.51
C GLU A 52 14.63 8.20 4.35
N VAL A 53 14.58 7.04 5.01
CA VAL A 53 15.62 6.00 4.86
C VAL A 53 15.52 5.39 3.46
N ALA A 54 14.31 5.04 3.01
CA ALA A 54 14.06 4.53 1.66
C ALA A 54 14.56 5.49 0.58
N LYS A 55 14.27 6.79 0.70
CA LYS A 55 14.78 7.82 -0.22
C LYS A 55 16.31 7.81 -0.31
N ARG A 56 17.01 7.65 0.83
CA ARG A 56 18.48 7.58 0.87
C ARG A 56 19.00 6.27 0.30
N CYS A 57 18.38 5.13 0.61
CA CYS A 57 18.71 3.83 0.04
C CYS A 57 18.60 3.86 -1.49
N ARG A 58 17.49 4.39 -2.04
CA ARG A 58 17.32 4.58 -3.49
C ARG A 58 18.38 5.49 -4.09
N LYS A 59 18.71 6.60 -3.43
CA LYS A 59 19.76 7.53 -3.90
C LYS A 59 21.15 6.86 -3.95
N ARG A 60 21.43 5.93 -3.04
CA ARG A 60 22.71 5.20 -2.96
C ARG A 60 22.71 3.87 -3.71
N GLY A 61 21.57 3.42 -4.25
CA GLY A 61 21.42 2.11 -4.90
C GLY A 61 21.55 0.93 -3.93
N ILE A 62 21.24 1.14 -2.64
CA ILE A 62 21.33 0.11 -1.60
C ILE A 62 19.94 -0.52 -1.41
N GLY A 63 19.91 -1.84 -1.21
CA GLY A 63 18.68 -2.58 -0.90
C GLY A 63 18.04 -2.14 0.43
N TYR A 64 16.77 -2.52 0.62
CA TYR A 64 16.08 -2.26 1.88
C TYR A 64 16.35 -3.39 2.88
N PRO A 65 16.71 -3.06 4.12
CA PRO A 65 16.83 -4.05 5.17
C PRO A 65 15.43 -4.57 5.53
N LEU A 66 15.38 -5.78 6.09
CA LEU A 66 14.13 -6.34 6.58
C LEU A 66 13.62 -5.54 7.79
N LEU A 67 12.30 -5.50 7.94
CA LEU A 67 11.67 -5.01 9.16
C LEU A 67 11.44 -6.20 10.11
N LYS A 68 11.70 -5.98 11.40
CA LYS A 68 11.32 -6.90 12.46
C LYS A 68 9.80 -6.82 12.69
N ASP A 69 9.27 -7.77 13.46
CA ASP A 69 7.83 -7.86 13.76
C ASP A 69 7.27 -6.61 14.47
N ASP A 70 8.11 -5.88 15.21
CA ASP A 70 7.74 -4.61 15.86
C ASP A 70 7.85 -3.40 14.92
N GLY A 71 8.19 -3.63 13.65
CA GLY A 71 8.41 -2.60 12.63
C GLY A 71 9.79 -1.94 12.70
N SER A 72 10.67 -2.32 13.64
CA SER A 72 12.02 -1.77 13.71
C SER A 72 12.94 -2.31 12.61
N LEU A 73 13.97 -1.54 12.26
CA LEU A 73 14.97 -1.95 11.28
C LEU A 73 15.79 -3.16 11.79
N SER A 74 15.98 -4.18 10.95
CA SER A 74 16.87 -5.31 11.27
C SER A 74 18.32 -4.88 11.40
N GLU A 75 18.74 -3.92 10.57
CA GLU A 75 20.08 -3.37 10.48
C GLU A 75 20.04 -1.91 10.01
N ASN A 76 21.14 -1.17 10.19
CA ASN A 76 21.23 0.20 9.68
C ASN A 76 21.77 0.20 8.24
N PRO A 77 20.93 0.49 7.21
CA PRO A 77 21.33 0.39 5.81
C PRO A 77 22.18 1.59 5.34
N LEU A 78 22.39 2.57 6.22
CA LEU A 78 23.12 3.79 5.92
C LEU A 78 24.41 3.91 6.72
N GLN A 79 24.94 2.81 7.26
CA GLN A 79 26.29 2.81 7.83
C GLN A 79 27.27 3.43 6.82
N VAL A 80 28.06 4.35 7.34
CA VAL A 80 29.18 4.97 6.64
C VAL A 80 30.39 4.36 7.34
N ASP A 81 31.31 3.75 6.58
CA ASP A 81 32.62 3.36 7.10
C ASP A 81 33.36 4.59 7.67
#